data_AF-A0A2D7W7X5-F1
#
_entry.id   AF-A0A2D7W7X5-F1
#
_cell.length_a   1.000
_cell.length_b   1.000
_cell.length_c   1.000
_cell.angle_alpha   90.00
_cell.angle_beta   90.00
_cell.angle_gamma   90.00
#
_symmetry.space_group_name_H-M   'P 1'
#
loop_
_entity.id
_entity.type
_entity.pdbx_description
1 polymer ?
#
loop_
_entity_poly.entity_id
_entity_poly.type
_entity_poly.pdbx_seq_one_letter_code
_entity_poly.pdbx_strand_id
1 'polypeptide(L)'
;MKILNEVPLHVIHLNQDDPKKCTAKKLSSHGLVKLHENMKFIPRRGFLLDPSARITISPNDRKIIDLGASIVVLDCSWKKIIESLEKIPSSNKLERRVLPLLLAANPVSWGKIGRLSSVEALAAALIITGNWENAEAILKPFKFGNQFIELNFEPLKAYSEACDLDEINKLEKEFFDYTTES
;
A
#
# COMPACT_ATOMS: atom_id res chain seq x y z
N MET A 1 18.94 -10.73 18.87
CA MET A 1 18.22 -11.03 17.61
C MET A 1 16.77 -10.62 17.84
N LYS A 2 16.35 -9.45 17.33
CA LYS A 2 14.92 -9.08 17.37
C LYS A 2 14.20 -10.07 16.47
N ILE A 3 13.18 -10.75 16.98
CA ILE A 3 12.21 -11.41 16.13
C ILE A 3 11.55 -10.28 15.35
N LEU A 4 11.83 -10.19 14.05
CA LEU A 4 11.07 -9.33 13.15
C LEU A 4 9.62 -9.81 13.26
N ASN A 5 8.74 -8.96 13.82
CA ASN A 5 7.30 -9.21 13.73
C ASN A 5 6.94 -9.08 12.26
N GLU A 6 6.77 -10.21 11.57
CA GLU A 6 6.32 -10.23 10.18
C GLU A 6 4.89 -9.66 10.13
N VAL A 7 4.73 -8.53 9.45
CA VAL A 7 3.41 -7.93 9.21
C VAL A 7 2.65 -8.82 8.22
N PRO A 8 1.43 -9.29 8.53
CA PRO A 8 0.67 -10.13 7.60
C PRO A 8 0.27 -9.33 6.34
N LEU A 9 0.88 -9.63 5.20
CA LEU A 9 0.58 -8.99 3.92
C LEU A 9 -0.28 -9.88 3.03
N HIS A 10 -1.33 -9.30 2.46
CA HIS A 10 -2.26 -10.02 1.62
C HIS A 10 -2.57 -9.25 0.34
N VAL A 11 -2.77 -9.98 -0.75
CA VAL A 11 -3.18 -9.40 -2.03
C VAL A 11 -4.44 -10.10 -2.52
N ILE A 12 -5.48 -9.31 -2.79
CA ILE A 12 -6.68 -9.80 -3.49
C ILE A 12 -6.39 -9.69 -4.98
N HIS A 13 -6.29 -10.81 -5.69
CA HIS A 13 -5.91 -10.85 -7.09
C HIS A 13 -7.13 -11.16 -7.96
N LEU A 14 -7.50 -10.22 -8.85
CA LEU A 14 -8.67 -10.38 -9.71
C LEU A 14 -8.35 -11.00 -11.08
N ASN A 15 -7.08 -11.29 -11.36
CA ASN A 15 -6.62 -11.85 -12.63
C ASN A 15 -7.08 -11.03 -13.87
N GLN A 16 -7.09 -9.70 -13.72
CA GLN A 16 -7.54 -8.74 -14.75
C GLN A 16 -6.39 -8.03 -15.47
N ASP A 17 -5.15 -8.21 -15.02
CA ASP A 17 -3.95 -7.57 -15.57
C ASP A 17 -3.01 -8.58 -16.25
N ASP A 18 -2.08 -8.05 -17.05
CA ASP A 18 -1.02 -8.82 -17.70
C ASP A 18 -0.16 -9.55 -16.63
N PRO A 19 -0.13 -10.90 -16.65
CA PRO A 19 0.63 -11.69 -15.68
C PRO A 19 2.13 -11.34 -15.63
N LYS A 20 2.70 -10.84 -16.74
CA LYS A 20 4.12 -10.45 -16.81
C LYS A 20 4.43 -9.15 -16.08
N LYS A 21 3.41 -8.32 -15.82
CA LYS A 21 3.51 -7.02 -15.13
C LYS A 21 2.96 -7.08 -13.70
N CYS A 22 2.32 -8.20 -13.34
CA CYS A 22 1.69 -8.41 -12.05
C CYS A 22 2.73 -8.53 -10.92
N THR A 23 2.79 -7.50 -10.07
CA THR A 23 3.67 -7.50 -8.89
C THR A 23 3.16 -8.46 -7.81
N ALA A 24 1.85 -8.69 -7.74
CA ALA A 24 1.23 -9.59 -6.76
C ALA A 24 1.67 -11.05 -6.89
N LYS A 25 1.68 -11.60 -8.12
CA LYS A 25 2.15 -12.98 -8.37
C LYS A 25 3.62 -13.15 -8.00
N LYS A 26 4.45 -12.14 -8.30
CA LYS A 26 5.88 -12.17 -7.94
C LYS A 26 6.09 -12.10 -6.43
N LEU A 27 5.34 -11.28 -5.70
CA LEU A 27 5.38 -11.27 -4.24
C LEU A 27 4.99 -12.64 -3.67
N SER A 28 3.91 -13.23 -4.19
CA SER A 28 3.42 -14.54 -3.74
C SER A 28 4.43 -15.66 -4.03
N SER A 29 5.13 -15.63 -5.17
CA SER A 29 6.13 -16.65 -5.51
C SER A 29 7.37 -16.60 -4.60
N HIS A 30 7.62 -15.46 -3.95
CA HIS A 30 8.69 -15.30 -2.96
C HIS A 30 8.21 -15.56 -1.52
N GLY A 31 6.93 -15.92 -1.32
CA GLY A 31 6.36 -16.15 0.01
C GLY A 31 6.16 -14.88 0.83
N LEU A 32 6.24 -13.70 0.21
CA LEU A 32 6.21 -12.40 0.90
C LEU A 32 4.78 -11.89 1.17
N VAL A 33 3.79 -12.45 0.48
CA VAL A 33 2.37 -12.14 0.67
C VAL A 33 1.54 -13.40 0.51
N LYS A 34 0.36 -13.41 1.12
CA LYS A 34 -0.67 -14.41 0.82
C LYS A 34 -1.64 -13.88 -0.25
N LEU A 35 -1.63 -14.52 -1.41
CA LEU A 35 -2.49 -14.21 -2.56
C LEU A 35 -3.88 -14.83 -2.37
N HIS A 36 -4.93 -14.06 -2.65
CA HIS A 36 -6.33 -14.49 -2.61
C HIS A 36 -7.01 -14.23 -3.95
N GLU A 37 -7.36 -15.29 -4.67
CA GLU A 37 -8.17 -15.20 -5.90
C GLU A 37 -9.68 -15.19 -5.60
N ASN A 38 -10.06 -15.54 -4.37
CA ASN A 38 -11.44 -15.58 -3.93
C ASN A 38 -11.62 -14.68 -2.69
N MET A 39 -12.46 -13.66 -2.85
CA MET A 39 -12.75 -12.65 -1.83
C MET A 39 -13.34 -13.22 -0.53
N LYS A 40 -13.85 -14.47 -0.53
CA LYS A 40 -14.37 -15.13 0.68
C LYS A 40 -13.28 -15.48 1.71
N PHE A 41 -12.02 -15.59 1.29
CA PHE A 41 -10.91 -16.03 2.15
C PHE A 41 -9.97 -14.92 2.58
N ILE A 42 -10.32 -13.66 2.29
CA ILE A 42 -9.53 -12.50 2.69
C ILE A 42 -9.50 -12.36 4.21
N PRO A 43 -8.46 -11.71 4.78
CA PRO A 43 -8.37 -11.49 6.22
C PRO A 43 -9.59 -10.73 6.75
N ARG A 44 -9.98 -11.05 7.99
CA ARG A 44 -11.12 -10.39 8.64
C ARG A 44 -10.75 -9.11 9.36
N ARG A 45 -9.48 -8.92 9.75
CA ARG A 45 -9.00 -7.79 10.55
C ARG A 45 -7.72 -7.25 9.97
N GLY A 46 -7.67 -5.94 9.75
CA GLY A 46 -6.57 -5.31 9.03
C GLY A 46 -7.02 -4.07 8.29
N PHE A 47 -6.10 -3.55 7.49
CA PHE A 47 -6.29 -2.37 6.66
C PHE A 47 -6.36 -2.78 5.20
N LEU A 48 -7.44 -2.40 4.52
CA LEU A 48 -7.56 -2.50 3.08
C LEU A 48 -7.12 -1.17 2.46
N LEU A 49 -6.06 -1.21 1.67
CA LEU A 49 -5.60 -0.06 0.90
C LEU A 49 -6.60 0.21 -0.22
N ASP A 50 -7.25 1.37 -0.12
CA ASP A 50 -8.37 1.78 -0.96
C ASP A 50 -8.19 3.26 -1.34
N PRO A 51 -7.92 3.58 -2.62
CA PRO A 51 -7.76 4.96 -3.10
C PRO A 51 -9.04 5.81 -3.00
N SER A 52 -10.20 5.20 -2.73
CA SER A 52 -11.48 5.91 -2.51
C SER A 52 -11.82 6.12 -1.03
N ALA A 53 -10.98 5.62 -0.12
CA ALA A 53 -11.19 5.79 1.31
C ALA A 53 -11.00 7.26 1.75
N ARG A 54 -11.67 7.64 2.85
CA ARG A 54 -11.59 8.99 3.42
C ARG A 54 -10.50 9.16 4.48
N ILE A 55 -10.04 8.05 5.07
CA ILE A 55 -9.08 8.05 6.17
C ILE A 55 -7.74 7.62 5.60
N THR A 56 -6.73 8.48 5.71
CA THR A 56 -5.36 8.17 5.27
C THR A 56 -4.70 7.21 6.25
N ILE A 57 -3.92 6.26 5.74
CA ILE A 57 -3.05 5.44 6.59
C ILE A 57 -2.06 6.33 7.32
N SER A 58 -1.82 6.05 8.59
CA SER A 58 -0.98 6.90 9.44
C SER A 58 -0.18 6.09 10.46
N PRO A 59 0.80 6.70 11.14
CA PRO A 59 1.51 6.05 12.24
C PRO A 59 0.59 5.50 13.35
N ASN A 60 -0.61 6.06 13.51
CA ASN A 60 -1.61 5.56 14.47
C ASN A 60 -2.11 4.14 14.17
N ASP A 61 -2.03 3.68 12.92
CA ASP A 61 -2.43 2.33 12.52
C ASP A 61 -1.39 1.26 12.95
N ARG A 62 -0.16 1.68 13.31
CA ARG A 62 0.94 0.81 13.75
C ARG A 62 0.55 -0.10 14.91
N LYS A 63 -0.11 0.44 15.93
CA LYS A 63 -0.50 -0.34 17.11
C LYS A 63 -1.38 -1.54 16.74
N ILE A 64 -2.26 -1.38 15.76
CA ILE A 64 -3.16 -2.44 15.32
C ILE A 64 -2.40 -3.46 14.48
N ILE A 65 -1.45 -3.02 13.63
CA ILE A 65 -0.54 -3.88 12.88
C ILE A 65 0.33 -4.73 13.80
N ASP A 66 0.93 -4.12 14.83
CA ASP A 66 1.79 -4.80 15.81
C ASP A 66 1.02 -5.88 16.61
N LEU A 67 -0.32 -5.77 16.70
CA LEU A 67 -1.21 -6.78 17.27
C LEU A 67 -1.62 -7.89 16.27
N GLY A 68 -0.97 -7.94 15.10
CA GLY A 68 -1.18 -8.97 14.08
C GLY A 68 -2.26 -8.64 13.04
N ALA A 69 -2.65 -7.37 12.89
CA ALA A 69 -3.59 -6.98 11.84
C ALA A 69 -2.91 -6.97 10.46
N SER A 70 -3.63 -7.40 9.43
CA SER A 70 -3.07 -7.49 8.08
C SER A 70 -3.07 -6.17 7.33
N ILE A 71 -2.14 -5.99 6.39
CA ILE A 71 -2.27 -5.00 5.31
C ILE A 71 -2.68 -5.73 4.04
N VAL A 72 -3.75 -5.25 3.41
CA VAL A 72 -4.39 -5.88 2.25
C VAL A 72 -4.42 -4.88 1.09
N VAL A 73 -4.01 -5.31 -0.10
CA VAL A 73 -4.13 -4.52 -1.33
C VAL A 73 -4.92 -5.30 -2.39
N LEU A 74 -5.60 -4.58 -3.28
CA LEU A 74 -6.25 -5.16 -4.46
C LEU A 74 -5.31 -5.06 -5.67
N ASP A 75 -5.04 -6.18 -6.33
CA ASP A 75 -4.31 -6.26 -7.60
C ASP A 75 -5.31 -6.40 -8.75
N CYS A 76 -5.53 -5.29 -9.43
CA CYS A 76 -6.39 -5.17 -10.60
C CYS A 76 -6.00 -3.93 -11.44
N SER A 77 -6.54 -3.86 -12.65
CA SER A 77 -6.26 -2.73 -13.53
C SER A 77 -6.75 -1.41 -12.90
N TRP A 78 -5.96 -0.36 -13.02
CA TRP A 78 -6.32 0.99 -12.54
C TRP A 78 -7.69 1.49 -13.02
N LYS A 79 -8.13 1.08 -14.22
CA LYS A 79 -9.43 1.48 -14.80
C LYS A 79 -10.63 0.90 -14.03
N LYS A 80 -10.42 -0.16 -13.25
CA LYS A 80 -11.48 -0.93 -12.60
C LYS A 80 -11.32 -0.99 -11.08
N ILE A 81 -10.32 -0.29 -10.51
CA ILE A 81 -9.98 -0.44 -9.09
C ILE A 81 -11.13 -0.04 -8.17
N ILE A 82 -11.80 1.09 -8.45
CA ILE A 82 -12.94 1.57 -7.65
C ILE A 82 -14.11 0.58 -7.71
N GLU A 83 -14.56 0.23 -8.92
CA GLU A 83 -15.64 -0.76 -9.14
C GLU A 83 -15.32 -2.12 -8.49
N SER A 84 -14.04 -2.51 -8.48
CA SER A 84 -13.61 -3.78 -7.92
C SER A 84 -13.54 -3.78 -6.39
N LEU A 85 -13.20 -2.64 -5.78
CA LEU A 85 -13.21 -2.46 -4.32
C LEU A 85 -14.64 -2.40 -3.77
N GLU A 86 -15.60 -1.93 -4.53
CA GLU A 86 -17.03 -1.95 -4.17
C GLU A 86 -17.60 -3.38 -4.09
N LYS A 87 -17.03 -4.32 -4.85
CA LYS A 87 -17.44 -5.74 -4.84
C LYS A 87 -16.96 -6.49 -3.60
N ILE A 88 -16.02 -5.92 -2.85
CA ILE A 88 -15.53 -6.53 -1.62
C ILE A 88 -16.66 -6.49 -0.58
N PRO A 89 -17.08 -7.64 -0.03
CA PRO A 89 -18.25 -7.70 0.85
C PRO A 89 -18.10 -6.79 2.07
N SER A 90 -19.13 -5.99 2.35
CA SER A 90 -19.20 -5.14 3.57
C SER A 90 -19.19 -5.94 4.87
N SER A 91 -19.37 -7.26 4.80
CA SER A 91 -19.26 -8.16 5.94
C SER A 91 -17.81 -8.43 6.36
N ASN A 92 -16.82 -8.06 5.54
CA ASN A 92 -15.45 -8.01 6.01
C ASN A 92 -15.29 -6.86 7.03
N LYS A 93 -14.36 -7.01 7.98
CA LYS A 93 -14.09 -5.96 8.98
C LYS A 93 -12.73 -5.29 8.71
N LEU A 94 -12.34 -5.24 7.43
CA LEU A 94 -11.13 -4.52 7.04
C LEU A 94 -11.44 -3.03 7.06
N GLU A 95 -10.63 -2.28 7.78
CA GLU A 95 -10.72 -0.83 7.78
C GLU A 95 -10.10 -0.30 6.49
N ARG A 96 -10.84 0.55 5.76
CA ARG A 96 -10.34 1.14 4.53
C ARG A 96 -9.41 2.30 4.85
N ARG A 97 -8.25 2.32 4.19
CA ARG A 97 -7.25 3.40 4.29
C ARG A 97 -6.79 3.83 2.91
N VAL A 98 -6.70 5.13 2.67
CA VAL A 98 -6.05 5.68 1.49
C VAL A 98 -4.58 5.92 1.79
N LEU A 99 -3.70 5.77 0.79
CA LEU A 99 -2.30 6.16 0.94
C LEU A 99 -2.18 7.67 0.70
N PRO A 100 -1.33 8.38 1.46
CA PRO A 100 -0.97 9.73 1.08
C PRO A 100 -0.24 9.71 -0.26
N LEU A 101 -0.20 10.86 -0.92
CA LEU A 101 0.34 10.96 -2.26
C LEU A 101 1.83 10.64 -2.29
N LEU A 102 2.19 9.85 -3.31
CA LEU A 102 3.52 9.33 -3.59
C LEU A 102 3.67 9.15 -5.11
N LEU A 103 4.90 9.19 -5.59
CA LEU A 103 5.25 8.95 -6.98
C LEU A 103 5.51 7.46 -7.22
N ALA A 104 4.96 6.95 -8.31
CA ALA A 104 5.27 5.60 -8.78
C ALA A 104 6.69 5.51 -9.36
N ALA A 105 7.44 4.49 -8.95
CA ALA A 105 8.72 4.09 -9.53
C ALA A 105 8.60 2.84 -10.43
N ASN A 106 7.43 2.18 -10.47
CA ASN A 106 7.20 1.08 -11.38
C ASN A 106 7.31 1.52 -12.87
N PRO A 107 7.80 0.65 -13.77
CA PRO A 107 7.99 0.99 -15.19
C PRO A 107 6.73 1.41 -15.96
N VAL A 108 5.54 1.07 -15.46
CA VAL A 108 4.26 1.34 -16.15
C VAL A 108 3.78 2.76 -15.87
N SER A 109 4.02 3.27 -14.66
CA SER A 109 3.48 4.54 -14.18
C SER A 109 4.55 5.49 -13.64
N TRP A 110 5.82 5.31 -14.04
CA TRP A 110 6.94 6.13 -13.58
C TRP A 110 6.59 7.63 -13.47
N GLY A 111 6.83 8.20 -12.28
CA GLY A 111 6.62 9.62 -11.97
C GLY A 111 5.15 10.04 -11.85
N LYS A 112 4.18 9.15 -12.05
CA LYS A 112 2.76 9.50 -11.88
C LYS A 112 2.36 9.43 -10.41
N ILE A 113 1.71 10.48 -9.93
CA ILE A 113 1.22 10.57 -8.56
C ILE A 113 0.10 9.54 -8.33
N GLY A 114 0.17 8.82 -7.20
CA GLY A 114 -0.87 7.90 -6.72
C GLY A 114 -1.00 6.60 -7.51
N ARG A 115 -0.30 6.43 -8.64
CA ARG A 115 -0.41 5.25 -9.53
C ARG A 115 0.56 4.13 -9.16
N LEU A 116 0.60 3.80 -7.88
CA LEU A 116 1.47 2.79 -7.28
C LEU A 116 1.11 1.35 -7.70
N SER A 117 2.11 0.52 -7.95
CA SER A 117 1.91 -0.93 -8.04
C SER A 117 1.53 -1.52 -6.67
N SER A 118 1.01 -2.76 -6.64
CA SER A 118 0.64 -3.40 -5.37
C SER A 118 1.80 -3.51 -4.39
N VAL A 119 3.03 -3.76 -4.87
CA VAL A 119 4.22 -3.78 -4.00
C VAL A 119 4.56 -2.41 -3.43
N GLU A 120 4.48 -1.35 -4.25
CA GLU A 120 4.74 0.03 -3.79
C GLU A 120 3.70 0.49 -2.78
N ALA A 121 2.42 0.14 -2.99
CA ALA A 121 1.35 0.44 -2.07
C ALA A 121 1.53 -0.27 -0.71
N LEU A 122 1.89 -1.55 -0.72
CA LEU A 122 2.22 -2.29 0.51
C LEU A 122 3.46 -1.70 1.21
N ALA A 123 4.49 -1.36 0.44
CA ALA A 123 5.72 -0.79 0.99
C ALA A 123 5.49 0.58 1.63
N ALA A 124 4.73 1.46 0.97
CA ALA A 124 4.32 2.75 1.52
C ALA A 124 3.56 2.57 2.84
N ALA A 125 2.57 1.66 2.87
CA ALA A 125 1.81 1.37 4.09
C ALA A 125 2.69 0.86 5.24
N LEU A 126 3.65 -0.01 4.94
CA LEU A 126 4.63 -0.50 5.91
C LEU A 126 5.50 0.65 6.43
N ILE A 127 6.05 1.48 5.56
CA ILE A 127 6.93 2.60 5.95
C ILE A 127 6.18 3.62 6.82
N ILE A 128 4.99 4.05 6.40
CA ILE A 128 4.16 5.01 7.14
C ILE A 128 3.79 4.47 8.53
N THR A 129 3.68 3.15 8.67
CA THR A 129 3.39 2.50 9.96
C THR A 129 4.65 2.07 10.72
N GLY A 130 5.84 2.52 10.29
CA GLY A 130 7.12 2.33 10.97
C GLY A 130 7.83 0.99 10.69
N ASN A 131 7.37 0.22 9.71
CA ASN A 131 7.87 -1.11 9.33
C ASN A 131 8.84 -1.06 8.13
N TRP A 132 9.88 -0.23 8.21
CA TRP A 132 10.86 -0.01 7.13
C TRP A 132 11.54 -1.29 6.64
N GLU A 133 12.02 -2.14 7.55
CA GLU A 133 12.71 -3.40 7.19
C GLU A 133 11.80 -4.35 6.38
N ASN A 134 10.51 -4.44 6.76
CA ASN A 134 9.53 -5.23 6.00
C ASN A 134 9.29 -4.63 4.61
N ALA A 135 9.25 -3.29 4.49
CA ALA A 135 9.07 -2.61 3.21
C ALA A 135 10.23 -2.87 2.25
N GLU A 136 11.47 -2.72 2.73
CA GLU A 136 12.68 -3.03 1.97
C GLU A 136 12.71 -4.49 1.53
N ALA A 137 12.33 -5.41 2.41
CA ALA A 137 12.27 -6.84 2.11
C ALA A 137 11.31 -7.16 0.95
N ILE A 138 10.12 -6.55 0.91
CA ILE A 138 9.16 -6.79 -0.18
C ILE A 138 9.52 -6.09 -1.49
N LEU A 139 10.29 -5.00 -1.42
CA LEU A 139 10.75 -4.25 -2.59
C LEU A 139 11.97 -4.91 -3.25
N LYS A 140 12.82 -5.61 -2.48
CA LYS A 140 14.06 -6.23 -2.93
C LYS A 140 13.96 -7.08 -4.21
N PRO A 141 12.89 -7.87 -4.46
CA PRO A 141 12.78 -8.64 -5.70
C PRO A 141 12.58 -7.77 -6.96
N PHE A 142 12.26 -6.49 -6.82
CA PHE A 142 11.88 -5.60 -7.92
C PHE A 142 13.03 -4.67 -8.30
N LYS A 143 13.36 -4.60 -9.59
CA LYS A 143 14.45 -3.76 -10.10
C LYS A 143 14.27 -2.26 -9.81
N PHE A 144 13.01 -1.83 -9.63
CA PHE A 144 12.63 -0.46 -9.30
C PHE A 144 12.41 -0.24 -7.79
N GLY A 145 12.60 -1.28 -6.97
CA GLY A 145 12.22 -1.27 -5.55
C GLY A 145 12.97 -0.22 -4.75
N ASN A 146 14.29 -0.14 -4.93
CA ASN A 146 15.11 0.89 -4.27
C ASN A 146 14.76 2.29 -4.79
N GLN A 147 14.52 2.43 -6.10
CA GLN A 147 14.11 3.70 -6.71
C GLN A 147 12.79 4.21 -6.13
N PHE A 148 11.86 3.34 -5.73
CA PHE A 148 10.63 3.76 -5.06
C PHE A 148 10.91 4.49 -3.74
N ILE A 149 11.80 3.94 -2.91
CA ILE A 149 12.20 4.54 -1.64
C ILE A 149 12.97 5.82 -1.90
N GLU A 150 13.96 5.81 -2.80
CA GLU A 150 14.77 6.99 -3.13
C GLU A 150 13.92 8.14 -3.66
N LEU A 151 13.01 7.86 -4.60
CA LEU A 151 12.11 8.84 -5.21
C LEU A 151 11.18 9.50 -4.19
N ASN A 152 10.80 8.79 -3.14
CA ASN A 152 9.83 9.23 -2.16
C ASN A 152 10.40 9.35 -0.74
N PHE A 153 11.73 9.44 -0.59
CA PHE A 153 12.36 9.32 0.73
C PHE A 153 11.86 10.38 1.71
N GLU A 154 11.91 11.64 1.30
CA GLU A 154 11.45 12.78 2.12
C GLU A 154 9.95 12.66 2.50
N PRO A 155 9.00 12.48 1.55
CA PRO A 155 7.59 12.34 1.93
C PRO A 155 7.32 11.09 2.78
N LEU A 156 7.92 9.94 2.45
CA LEU A 156 7.74 8.71 3.23
C LEU A 156 8.24 8.86 4.67
N LYS A 157 9.40 9.50 4.84
CA LYS A 157 9.96 9.78 6.16
C LYS A 157 9.04 10.71 6.95
N ALA A 158 8.63 11.83 6.36
CA ALA A 158 7.74 12.79 7.00
C ALA A 158 6.39 12.17 7.39
N TYR A 159 5.75 11.40 6.50
CA TYR A 159 4.49 10.71 6.80
C TYR A 159 4.65 9.67 7.93
N SER A 160 5.80 9.01 8.04
CA SER A 160 6.07 8.03 9.10
C SER A 160 6.29 8.67 10.48
N GLU A 161 6.62 9.96 10.52
CA GLU A 161 6.88 10.74 11.73
C GLU A 161 5.68 11.61 12.14
N ALA A 162 4.64 11.69 11.30
CA ALA A 162 3.44 12.48 11.55
C ALA A 162 2.65 12.01 12.79
N CYS A 163 2.17 12.95 13.58
CA CYS A 163 1.41 12.73 14.81
C CYS A 163 -0.05 12.39 14.54
N ASP A 164 -0.64 13.01 13.50
CA ASP A 164 -2.05 12.89 13.19
C ASP A 164 -2.36 13.04 11.69
N LEU A 165 -3.65 12.90 11.37
CA LEU A 165 -4.15 12.99 10.00
C LEU A 165 -4.02 14.41 9.42
N ASP A 166 -4.13 15.44 10.25
CA ASP A 166 -4.04 16.83 9.79
C ASP A 166 -2.61 17.17 9.38
N GLU A 167 -1.62 16.63 10.08
CA GLU A 167 -0.21 16.73 9.71
C GLU A 167 0.08 16.02 8.39
N ILE A 168 -0.41 14.79 8.20
CA ILE A 168 -0.28 14.08 6.91
C ILE A 168 -0.85 14.91 5.76
N ASN A 169 -2.04 15.49 5.93
CA ASN A 169 -2.67 16.33 4.91
C ASN A 169 -1.87 17.61 4.60
N LYS A 170 -1.18 18.19 5.59
CA LYS A 170 -0.31 19.35 5.39
C LYS A 170 0.96 18.96 4.63
N LEU A 171 1.62 17.89 5.06
CA LEU A 171 2.80 17.34 4.39
C LEU A 171 2.49 16.98 2.94
N GLU A 172 1.35 16.35 2.69
CA GLU A 172 0.92 16.00 1.33
C GLU A 172 0.81 17.23 0.42
N LYS A 173 0.25 18.35 0.93
CA LYS A 173 0.20 19.61 0.19
C LYS A 173 1.58 20.22 -0.02
N GLU A 174 2.47 20.13 0.97
CA GLU A 174 3.83 20.65 0.88
C GLU A 174 4.67 19.91 -0.18
N PHE A 175 4.54 18.58 -0.26
CA PHE A 175 5.32 17.78 -1.20
C PHE A 175 4.75 17.73 -2.62
N PHE A 176 3.42 17.83 -2.77
CA PHE A 176 2.74 17.60 -4.05
C PHE A 176 1.94 18.79 -4.57
N ASP A 177 2.09 19.96 -3.94
CA ASP A 177 1.47 21.27 -4.24
C ASP A 177 0.44 21.23 -5.37
N TYR A 178 -0.77 20.79 -5.04
CA TYR A 178 -1.91 20.96 -5.93
C TYR A 178 -2.39 22.40 -5.77
N THR A 179 -1.80 23.33 -6.52
CA THR A 179 -2.62 24.42 -7.04
C THR A 179 -3.72 23.74 -7.87
N THR A 180 -4.89 23.59 -7.27
CA THR A 180 -6.13 23.34 -8.02
C THR A 180 -6.31 24.49 -9.00
N GLU A 181 -5.72 24.38 -10.19
CA GLU A 181 -6.22 25.10 -11.35
C GLU A 181 -7.63 24.57 -11.59
N SER A 182 -8.59 25.33 -11.06
CA SER A 182 -10.03 25.15 -11.26
C SER A 182 -10.45 25.81 -12.56
#